data_AF-A0A0F9NUM1-F1
#
_entry.id   AF-A0A0F9NUM1-F1
#
_cell.length_a   1.000
_cell.length_b   1.000
_cell.length_c   1.000
_cell.angle_alpha   90.00
_cell.angle_beta   90.00
_cell.angle_gamma   90.00
#
_symmetry.space_group_name_H-M   'P 1'
#
loop_
_entity.id
_entity.type
_entity.pdbx_description
1 polymer ?
#
loop_
_entity_poly.entity_id
_entity_poly.type
_entity_poly.pdbx_seq_one_letter_code
_entity_poly.pdbx_strand_id
1 'polypeptide(L)'
;MLYSTATLLADSNIIESDDLNSLSQFILTHTGENIDLHNLYRKLKVDHISLNFPETIEKIKSRLLTSLLSANYDKQGRLLSNQIKNRLKQLLSFIIDDYLEVNNFLYFYRLMENYAGKRDIDNIRFLESVLVSNDVFRRMGINQQKLSKLLFGDENFIKDSFTRDLISHTSSILRIITTSLKWDSSSFNGLLSDNEIKDLRSKIIDLVSVFVFSASGYLADTVPRFGLFHNKEFLREEWDLIQSIWVSASIFSQEFKIQNPLIKELFNIKVDLTSKLKISRARFNIGTSTLKQILDALYGFIGQEMSSPSPEGFLRIEYYFDTISQVKKYASNRYLGLSVDRSILRGRDRLWNKDYIVAYHIITLLVRDLGFDPITFQPLDPLIFEDGTFARHHIDSLEKALLWVTRLLLTDDSKHSAIYYSLARDPKGVKEIEILLKKFQELINTDGSGPNGRLEEIDVRRIMGGVTVNGRPIIDWWINDNGKSFKDYLAIFNDRRNLVRAGDITGFISTDYEPAFIRFYSAALHTLNAYYSILGETTTYDITRLFSDEDLKLLGRIFSF
;
A
#
# COMPACT_ATOMS: atom_id res chain seq x y z
N MET A 1 -0.07 -1.59 59.74
CA MET A 1 -1.49 -1.32 59.40
C MET A 1 -1.75 -1.50 57.90
N LEU A 2 -1.07 -0.80 56.99
CA LEU A 2 -1.21 -1.06 55.53
C LEU A 2 -0.54 -2.37 55.06
N TYR A 3 0.58 -2.74 55.67
CA TYR A 3 1.25 -4.03 55.43
C TYR A 3 0.34 -5.22 55.76
N SER A 4 -0.34 -5.17 56.92
CA SER A 4 -1.33 -6.18 57.33
C SER A 4 -2.52 -6.26 56.36
N THR A 5 -3.02 -5.12 55.85
CA THR A 5 -4.15 -5.09 54.90
C THR A 5 -3.79 -5.68 53.52
N ALA A 6 -2.55 -5.50 53.05
CA ALA A 6 -2.09 -6.10 51.80
C ALA A 6 -1.86 -7.61 51.92
N THR A 7 -1.34 -8.08 53.07
CA THR A 7 -1.21 -9.52 53.36
C THR A 7 -2.59 -10.19 53.56
N LEU A 8 -3.56 -9.48 54.13
CA LEU A 8 -4.95 -9.94 54.33
C LEU A 8 -5.74 -10.13 53.03
N LEU A 9 -5.41 -9.40 51.96
CA LEU A 9 -6.05 -9.53 50.65
C LEU A 9 -5.44 -10.67 49.79
N ALA A 10 -4.32 -11.24 50.23
CA ALA A 10 -3.57 -12.24 49.49
C ALA A 10 -3.98 -13.70 49.80
N ASP A 11 -4.73 -13.93 50.89
CA ASP A 11 -5.11 -15.28 51.32
C ASP A 11 -6.64 -15.45 51.24
N SER A 12 -7.12 -16.22 50.25
CA SER A 12 -8.55 -16.35 49.92
C SER A 12 -9.42 -16.99 51.01
N ASN A 13 -8.81 -17.46 52.10
CA ASN A 13 -9.47 -18.19 53.19
C ASN A 13 -9.60 -17.40 54.50
N ILE A 14 -9.09 -16.17 54.60
CA ILE A 14 -9.16 -15.37 55.83
C ILE A 14 -9.59 -13.96 55.47
N ILE A 15 -10.90 -13.72 55.42
CA ILE A 15 -11.42 -12.36 55.52
C ILE A 15 -12.40 -12.37 56.69
N GLU A 16 -11.90 -12.09 57.89
CA GLU A 16 -12.75 -11.85 59.04
C GLU A 16 -13.44 -10.47 58.91
N SER A 17 -14.62 -10.31 59.53
CA SER A 17 -15.49 -9.14 59.39
C SER A 17 -14.82 -7.81 59.76
N ASP A 18 -13.79 -7.86 60.58
CA ASP A 18 -13.14 -6.69 61.18
C ASP A 18 -12.16 -5.99 60.20
N ASP A 19 -11.64 -6.72 59.22
CA ASP A 19 -10.73 -6.20 58.19
C ASP A 19 -11.47 -5.46 57.07
N LEU A 20 -12.66 -5.95 56.70
CA LEU A 20 -13.57 -5.27 55.77
C LEU A 20 -14.16 -3.99 56.38
N ASN A 21 -14.45 -4.02 57.69
CA ASN A 21 -14.85 -2.83 58.43
C ASN A 21 -13.74 -1.78 58.42
N SER A 22 -12.47 -2.18 58.60
CA SER A 22 -11.34 -1.25 58.61
C SER A 22 -11.13 -0.52 57.26
N LEU A 23 -11.31 -1.22 56.13
CA LEU A 23 -11.19 -0.65 54.80
C LEU A 23 -12.38 0.27 54.44
N SER A 24 -13.60 -0.18 54.75
CA SER A 24 -14.82 0.64 54.61
C SER A 24 -14.72 1.92 55.45
N GLN A 25 -14.21 1.79 56.67
CA GLN A 25 -13.98 2.90 57.58
C GLN A 25 -12.88 3.85 57.08
N PHE A 26 -11.80 3.36 56.45
CA PHE A 26 -10.77 4.20 55.82
C PHE A 26 -11.36 5.08 54.69
N ILE A 27 -12.19 4.50 53.82
CA ILE A 27 -12.89 5.21 52.75
C ILE A 27 -13.84 6.26 53.34
N LEU A 28 -14.62 5.90 54.36
CA LEU A 28 -15.55 6.81 55.05
C LEU A 28 -14.86 7.95 55.82
N THR A 29 -13.57 7.83 56.17
CA THR A 29 -12.85 8.93 56.85
C THR A 29 -12.35 9.99 55.89
N HIS A 30 -12.10 9.61 54.64
CA HIS A 30 -11.47 10.47 53.63
C HIS A 30 -12.47 10.92 52.56
N THR A 31 -13.78 10.76 52.77
CA THR A 31 -14.82 11.30 51.87
C THR A 31 -14.95 12.84 51.92
N GLY A 32 -14.20 13.52 52.78
CA GLY A 32 -14.18 14.98 52.91
C GLY A 32 -12.95 15.69 52.33
N GLU A 33 -11.87 14.96 52.06
CA GLU A 33 -10.65 15.48 51.44
C GLU A 33 -10.37 14.65 50.20
N ASN A 34 -9.96 15.29 49.09
CA ASN A 34 -9.55 14.60 47.87
C ASN A 34 -8.67 13.41 48.23
N ILE A 35 -9.22 12.20 48.15
CA ILE A 35 -8.44 10.98 48.31
C ILE A 35 -7.36 11.09 47.24
N ASP A 36 -6.11 11.26 47.67
CA ASP A 36 -4.95 11.19 46.79
C ASP A 36 -4.76 9.72 46.41
N LEU A 37 -5.65 9.29 45.51
CA LEU A 37 -5.76 7.95 44.93
C LEU A 37 -4.42 7.53 44.32
N HIS A 38 -3.62 8.51 43.89
CA HIS A 38 -2.29 8.30 43.35
C HIS A 38 -1.31 7.77 44.41
N ASN A 39 -1.41 8.20 45.67
CA ASN A 39 -0.60 7.68 46.78
C ASN A 39 -1.08 6.33 47.32
N LEU A 40 -2.39 6.08 47.33
CA LEU A 40 -2.95 4.74 47.63
C LEU A 40 -2.49 3.72 46.58
N TYR A 41 -2.57 4.11 45.30
CA TYR A 41 -2.11 3.35 44.14
C TYR A 41 -0.60 3.09 44.17
N ARG A 42 0.23 4.11 44.45
CA ARG A 42 1.69 3.97 44.52
C ARG A 42 2.14 3.02 45.63
N LYS A 43 1.38 2.91 46.72
CA LYS A 43 1.67 1.97 47.83
C LYS A 43 1.22 0.53 47.55
N LEU A 44 0.12 0.33 46.79
CA LEU A 44 -0.30 -1.02 46.37
C LEU A 44 0.59 -1.60 45.25
N LYS A 45 1.28 -0.75 44.49
CA LYS A 45 2.15 -1.12 43.36
C LYS A 45 3.52 -1.71 43.78
N VAL A 46 3.93 -1.57 45.04
CA VAL A 46 5.30 -1.92 45.48
C VAL A 46 5.51 -3.43 45.68
N ASP A 47 4.46 -4.22 45.90
CA ASP A 47 4.63 -5.64 46.26
C ASP A 47 4.02 -6.59 45.21
N HIS A 48 4.90 -7.38 44.59
CA HIS A 48 4.61 -8.38 43.56
C HIS A 48 3.68 -9.49 44.10
N ILE A 49 2.38 -9.42 43.82
CA ILE A 49 1.46 -10.54 44.10
C ILE A 49 0.81 -11.03 42.81
N SER A 50 1.15 -12.27 42.44
CA SER A 50 0.49 -13.08 41.42
C SER A 50 -0.81 -13.65 41.98
N LEU A 51 -1.96 -13.09 41.63
CA LEU A 51 -3.26 -13.70 41.92
C LEU A 51 -3.92 -14.17 40.60
N ASN A 52 -4.66 -15.27 40.68
CA ASN A 52 -5.60 -15.70 39.64
C ASN A 52 -6.90 -14.89 39.84
N PHE A 53 -7.24 -14.00 38.89
CA PHE A 53 -7.90 -12.74 39.24
C PHE A 53 -9.43 -12.59 39.02
N PRO A 54 -10.15 -13.24 38.09
CA PRO A 54 -11.56 -12.87 37.85
C PRO A 54 -12.54 -13.22 38.98
N GLU A 55 -12.54 -14.47 39.46
CA GLU A 55 -13.49 -14.93 40.50
C GLU A 55 -13.19 -14.34 41.88
N THR A 56 -11.91 -14.14 42.21
CA THR A 56 -11.47 -13.58 43.49
C THR A 56 -11.84 -12.10 43.59
N ILE A 57 -11.69 -11.34 42.50
CA ILE A 57 -12.07 -9.92 42.47
C ILE A 57 -13.59 -9.74 42.55
N GLU A 58 -14.39 -10.54 41.86
CA GLU A 58 -15.86 -10.44 41.96
C GLU A 58 -16.36 -10.80 43.38
N LYS A 59 -15.72 -11.75 44.06
CA LYS A 59 -15.96 -12.02 45.48
C LYS A 59 -15.58 -10.85 46.38
N ILE A 60 -14.43 -10.21 46.14
CA ILE A 60 -13.98 -9.01 46.89
C ILE A 60 -14.92 -7.83 46.64
N LYS A 61 -15.32 -7.59 45.38
CA LYS A 61 -16.30 -6.58 44.95
C LYS A 61 -17.63 -6.78 45.67
N SER A 62 -18.18 -7.99 45.63
CA SER A 62 -19.44 -8.34 46.31
C SER A 62 -19.36 -8.13 47.82
N ARG A 63 -18.24 -8.53 48.46
CA ARG A 63 -18.04 -8.38 49.91
C ARG A 63 -17.87 -6.92 50.33
N LEU A 64 -17.11 -6.11 49.58
CA LEU A 64 -16.95 -4.67 49.82
C LEU A 64 -18.26 -3.92 49.64
N LEU A 65 -19.02 -4.23 48.57
CA LEU A 65 -20.33 -3.61 48.33
C LEU A 65 -21.30 -3.94 49.46
N THR A 66 -21.34 -5.20 49.89
CA THR A 66 -22.20 -5.67 50.98
C THR A 66 -21.82 -4.98 52.30
N SER A 67 -20.53 -4.90 52.62
CA SER A 67 -20.04 -4.22 53.84
C SER A 67 -20.42 -2.73 53.85
N LEU A 68 -20.21 -2.01 52.75
CA LEU A 68 -20.59 -0.59 52.63
C LEU A 68 -22.08 -0.32 52.67
N LEU A 69 -22.90 -1.19 52.06
CA LEU A 69 -24.35 -1.06 52.10
C LEU A 69 -24.90 -1.32 53.52
N SER A 70 -24.25 -2.22 54.27
CA SER A 70 -24.60 -2.54 55.66
C SER A 70 -24.18 -1.48 56.68
N ALA A 71 -23.23 -0.60 56.35
CA ALA A 71 -22.79 0.47 57.24
C ALA A 71 -23.87 1.56 57.37
N ASN A 72 -24.38 1.79 58.58
CA ASN A 72 -25.39 2.82 58.84
C ASN A 72 -24.82 4.14 59.33
N TYR A 73 -23.55 4.16 59.75
CA TYR A 73 -22.91 5.30 60.37
C TYR A 73 -21.48 5.50 59.82
N ASP A 74 -21.03 6.76 59.73
CA ASP A 74 -19.63 7.12 59.45
C ASP A 74 -18.74 7.01 60.72
N LYS A 75 -17.43 7.31 60.61
CA LYS A 75 -16.49 7.28 61.75
C LYS A 75 -16.83 8.25 62.87
N GLN A 76 -17.62 9.26 62.60
CA GLN A 76 -18.06 10.25 63.57
C GLN A 76 -19.46 9.94 64.13
N GLY A 77 -20.00 8.74 63.81
CA GLY A 77 -21.30 8.28 64.29
C GLY A 77 -22.49 8.91 63.55
N ARG A 78 -22.28 9.57 62.41
CA ARG A 78 -23.35 10.23 61.64
C ARG A 78 -24.00 9.23 60.70
N LEU A 79 -25.34 9.30 60.62
CA LEU A 79 -26.11 8.40 59.77
C LEU A 79 -25.74 8.59 58.29
N LEU A 80 -25.32 7.52 57.62
CA LEU A 80 -25.02 7.55 56.19
C LEU A 80 -26.32 7.57 55.39
N SER A 81 -26.57 8.68 54.68
CA SER A 81 -27.74 8.78 53.81
C SER A 81 -27.64 7.81 52.62
N ASN A 82 -28.78 7.36 52.11
CA ASN A 82 -28.84 6.51 50.91
C ASN A 82 -28.16 7.16 49.69
N GLN A 83 -28.17 8.50 49.62
CA GLN A 83 -27.49 9.25 48.57
C GLN A 83 -25.97 9.12 48.66
N ILE A 84 -25.40 9.15 49.87
CA ILE A 84 -23.96 8.93 50.11
C ILE A 84 -23.60 7.47 49.80
N LYS A 85 -24.41 6.51 50.27
CA LYS A 85 -24.21 5.08 49.97
C LYS A 85 -24.21 4.80 48.46
N ASN A 86 -25.13 5.40 47.72
CA ASN A 86 -25.20 5.27 46.25
C ASN A 86 -24.00 5.91 45.54
N ARG A 87 -23.54 7.07 46.01
CA ARG A 87 -22.37 7.75 45.44
C ARG A 87 -21.08 6.96 45.69
N LEU A 88 -20.94 6.37 46.88
CA LEU A 88 -19.84 5.46 47.22
C LEU A 88 -19.87 4.20 46.37
N LYS A 89 -21.05 3.60 46.17
CA LYS A 89 -21.23 2.46 45.26
C LYS A 89 -20.77 2.78 43.84
N GLN A 90 -21.15 3.94 43.31
CA GLN A 90 -20.72 4.40 41.97
C GLN A 90 -19.21 4.62 41.90
N LEU A 91 -18.61 5.28 42.90
CA LEU A 91 -17.17 5.51 42.97
C LEU A 91 -16.36 4.21 43.05
N LEU A 92 -16.81 3.24 43.84
CA LEU A 92 -16.16 1.94 43.96
C LEU A 92 -16.28 1.09 42.70
N SER A 93 -17.45 1.07 42.06
CA SER A 93 -17.60 0.45 40.75
C SER A 93 -16.61 1.06 39.76
N PHE A 94 -16.55 2.39 39.68
CA PHE A 94 -15.62 3.10 38.79
C PHE A 94 -14.16 2.75 39.06
N ILE A 95 -13.71 2.78 40.32
CA ILE A 95 -12.32 2.47 40.71
C ILE A 95 -11.96 1.00 40.42
N ILE A 96 -12.90 0.07 40.64
CA ILE A 96 -12.67 -1.37 40.41
C ILE A 96 -12.64 -1.68 38.91
N ASP A 97 -13.54 -1.05 38.13
CA ASP A 97 -13.57 -1.21 36.69
C ASP A 97 -12.28 -0.63 36.06
N ASP A 98 -11.84 0.56 36.49
CA ASP A 98 -10.58 1.19 36.06
C ASP A 98 -9.34 0.34 36.48
N TYR A 99 -9.38 -0.29 37.65
CA TYR A 99 -8.35 -1.24 38.12
C TYR A 99 -8.28 -2.52 37.28
N LEU A 100 -9.44 -3.09 36.92
CA LEU A 100 -9.52 -4.27 36.05
C LEU A 100 -9.03 -3.95 34.62
N GLU A 101 -9.31 -2.76 34.12
CA GLU A 101 -8.81 -2.27 32.83
C GLU A 101 -7.28 -2.13 32.83
N VAL A 102 -6.71 -1.51 33.87
CA VAL A 102 -5.25 -1.32 34.01
C VAL A 102 -4.52 -2.64 34.25
N ASN A 103 -5.07 -3.57 35.04
CA ASN A 103 -4.42 -4.85 35.31
C ASN A 103 -4.53 -5.88 34.20
N ASN A 104 -5.61 -5.92 33.41
CA ASN A 104 -5.65 -6.79 32.23
C ASN A 104 -4.59 -6.37 31.20
N PHE A 105 -4.41 -5.06 31.03
CA PHE A 105 -3.38 -4.49 30.18
C PHE A 105 -1.96 -4.77 30.72
N LEU A 106 -1.72 -4.57 32.04
CA LEU A 106 -0.44 -4.89 32.67
C LEU A 106 -0.15 -6.40 32.76
N TYR A 107 -1.18 -7.24 32.88
CA TYR A 107 -1.05 -8.70 32.84
C TYR A 107 -0.67 -9.17 31.43
N PHE A 108 -1.33 -8.63 30.39
CA PHE A 108 -0.89 -8.85 29.01
C PHE A 108 0.57 -8.40 28.85
N TYR A 109 0.92 -7.20 29.32
CA TYR A 109 2.29 -6.68 29.26
C TYR A 109 3.30 -7.61 29.97
N ARG A 110 3.04 -8.04 31.20
CA ARG A 110 3.90 -8.99 31.96
C ARG A 110 3.98 -10.37 31.31
N LEU A 111 2.87 -10.84 30.75
CA LEU A 111 2.83 -12.12 30.06
C LEU A 111 3.63 -12.05 28.76
N MET A 112 3.66 -10.90 28.08
CA MET A 112 4.52 -10.61 26.93
C MET A 112 5.98 -10.33 27.33
N GLU A 113 6.26 -9.71 28.48
CA GLU A 113 7.61 -9.52 29.05
C GLU A 113 8.30 -10.86 29.36
N ASN A 114 7.55 -11.89 29.77
CA ASN A 114 8.10 -13.25 29.90
C ASN A 114 8.59 -13.84 28.56
N TYR A 115 8.17 -13.28 27.42
CA TYR A 115 8.70 -13.60 26.09
C TYR A 115 9.79 -12.61 25.63
N ALA A 116 10.01 -11.48 26.35
CA ALA A 116 10.97 -10.42 25.99
C ALA A 116 12.45 -10.80 26.15
N GLY A 117 12.74 -12.06 26.48
CA GLY A 117 14.09 -12.65 26.43
C GLY A 117 14.43 -13.39 25.12
N LYS A 118 13.54 -13.41 24.11
CA LYS A 118 13.69 -14.19 22.87
C LYS A 118 13.46 -13.35 21.60
N ARG A 119 13.85 -13.90 20.44
CA ARG A 119 13.97 -13.30 19.08
C ARG A 119 12.69 -12.68 18.48
N ASP A 120 11.66 -12.39 19.28
CA ASP A 120 10.28 -12.19 18.83
C ASP A 120 9.66 -10.85 19.30
N ILE A 121 10.48 -9.87 19.71
CA ILE A 121 10.06 -8.53 20.19
C ILE A 121 9.13 -7.81 19.21
N ASP A 122 9.28 -8.02 17.90
CA ASP A 122 8.48 -7.32 16.89
C ASP A 122 7.04 -7.82 16.79
N ASN A 123 6.82 -9.13 16.94
CA ASN A 123 5.46 -9.69 17.03
C ASN A 123 4.74 -9.18 18.30
N ILE A 124 5.48 -9.00 19.39
CA ILE A 124 4.98 -8.42 20.64
C ILE A 124 4.55 -6.96 20.41
N ARG A 125 5.43 -6.14 19.83
CA ARG A 125 5.14 -4.73 19.50
C ARG A 125 3.96 -4.57 18.56
N PHE A 126 3.81 -5.48 17.60
CA PHE A 126 2.63 -5.50 16.73
C PHE A 126 1.34 -5.76 17.53
N LEU A 127 1.33 -6.77 18.42
CA LEU A 127 0.16 -7.05 19.26
C LEU A 127 -0.15 -5.90 20.23
N GLU A 128 0.87 -5.23 20.77
CA GLU A 128 0.71 -4.00 21.54
C GLU A 128 0.05 -2.90 20.71
N SER A 129 0.54 -2.69 19.48
CA SER A 129 0.00 -1.70 18.54
C SER A 129 -1.48 -1.97 18.25
N VAL A 130 -1.86 -3.24 18.09
CA VAL A 130 -3.27 -3.65 17.95
C VAL A 130 -4.07 -3.28 19.19
N LEU A 131 -3.61 -3.63 20.38
CA LEU A 131 -4.34 -3.36 21.63
C LEU A 131 -4.54 -1.86 21.90
N VAL A 132 -3.57 -1.02 21.56
CA VAL A 132 -3.67 0.44 21.77
C VAL A 132 -4.33 1.17 20.60
N SER A 133 -4.60 0.49 19.48
CA SER A 133 -5.20 1.11 18.30
C SER A 133 -6.65 1.57 18.49
N ASN A 134 -7.34 1.01 19.48
CA ASN A 134 -8.72 1.37 19.80
C ASN A 134 -9.04 1.07 21.28
N ASP A 135 -9.73 2.00 21.93
CA ASP A 135 -10.13 1.88 23.35
C ASP A 135 -11.10 0.73 23.61
N VAL A 136 -11.76 0.17 22.59
CA VAL A 136 -12.60 -1.03 22.75
C VAL A 136 -11.82 -2.22 23.33
N PHE A 137 -10.56 -2.42 22.91
CA PHE A 137 -9.76 -3.54 23.39
C PHE A 137 -9.44 -3.39 24.87
N ARG A 138 -9.33 -2.14 25.35
CA ARG A 138 -9.18 -1.79 26.77
C ARG A 138 -10.49 -2.02 27.54
N ARG A 139 -11.59 -1.43 27.07
CA ARG A 139 -12.94 -1.52 27.68
C ARG A 139 -13.48 -2.95 27.79
N MET A 140 -13.08 -3.84 26.89
CA MET A 140 -13.48 -5.25 26.93
C MET A 140 -12.72 -6.11 27.95
N GLY A 141 -11.63 -5.60 28.54
CA GLY A 141 -10.73 -6.40 29.38
C GLY A 141 -10.20 -7.63 28.62
N ILE A 142 -9.73 -7.42 27.38
CA ILE A 142 -9.27 -8.51 26.53
C ILE A 142 -8.00 -9.13 27.13
N ASN A 143 -8.09 -10.39 27.55
CA ASN A 143 -6.94 -11.20 27.90
C ASN A 143 -6.32 -11.85 26.65
N GLN A 144 -5.14 -12.46 26.79
CA GLN A 144 -4.43 -13.09 25.67
C GLN A 144 -5.31 -14.09 24.89
N GLN A 145 -6.12 -14.90 25.58
CA GLN A 145 -6.97 -15.90 24.92
C GLN A 145 -8.07 -15.26 24.08
N LYS A 146 -8.75 -14.24 24.62
CA LYS A 146 -9.75 -13.47 23.90
C LYS A 146 -9.14 -12.73 22.72
N LEU A 147 -7.96 -12.13 22.88
CA LEU A 147 -7.24 -11.48 21.79
C LEU A 147 -6.87 -12.48 20.70
N SER A 148 -6.35 -13.63 21.11
CA SER A 148 -5.96 -14.72 20.21
C SER A 148 -7.16 -15.23 19.42
N LYS A 149 -8.31 -15.41 20.09
CA LYS A 149 -9.57 -15.76 19.44
C LYS A 149 -10.07 -14.67 18.50
N LEU A 150 -9.95 -13.41 18.88
CA LEU A 150 -10.43 -12.28 18.08
C LEU A 150 -9.58 -12.07 16.81
N LEU A 151 -8.26 -12.22 16.91
CA LEU A 151 -7.33 -12.01 15.81
C LEU A 151 -7.13 -13.27 14.96
N PHE A 152 -7.14 -14.46 15.57
CA PHE A 152 -6.81 -15.70 14.86
C PHE A 152 -7.95 -16.73 14.88
N GLY A 153 -9.06 -16.49 15.58
CA GLY A 153 -10.13 -17.49 15.73
C GLY A 153 -9.73 -18.69 16.60
N ASP A 154 -8.63 -18.60 17.35
CA ASP A 154 -8.10 -19.66 18.20
C ASP A 154 -7.52 -19.07 19.48
N GLU A 155 -8.00 -19.55 20.63
CA GLU A 155 -7.69 -19.00 21.96
C GLU A 155 -6.21 -19.17 22.36
N ASN A 156 -5.49 -20.13 21.78
CA ASN A 156 -4.10 -20.40 22.18
C ASN A 156 -3.08 -20.05 21.09
N PHE A 157 -3.52 -19.59 19.92
CA PHE A 157 -2.63 -19.33 18.77
C PHE A 157 -1.48 -18.35 19.08
N ILE A 158 -1.73 -17.29 19.86
CA ILE A 158 -0.66 -16.34 20.27
C ILE A 158 0.44 -17.07 21.06
N LYS A 159 0.03 -17.91 22.02
CA LYS A 159 0.94 -18.67 22.90
C LYS A 159 1.64 -19.82 22.16
N ASP A 160 0.93 -20.46 21.25
CA ASP A 160 1.36 -21.73 20.66
C ASP A 160 2.12 -21.58 19.35
N SER A 161 1.78 -20.57 18.56
CA SER A 161 2.29 -20.44 17.19
C SER A 161 2.85 -19.06 16.93
N PHE A 162 2.12 -17.98 17.24
CA PHE A 162 2.47 -16.63 16.77
C PHE A 162 3.78 -16.09 17.39
N THR A 163 4.07 -16.46 18.62
CA THR A 163 5.26 -16.00 19.37
C THR A 163 6.48 -16.91 19.26
N ARG A 164 6.40 -18.05 18.54
CA ARG A 164 7.45 -19.09 18.57
C ARG A 164 8.36 -19.15 17.34
N ASP A 165 8.01 -18.51 16.22
CA ASP A 165 8.85 -18.53 15.03
C ASP A 165 8.62 -17.30 14.14
N LEU A 166 9.67 -16.56 13.80
CA LEU A 166 9.59 -15.50 12.78
C LEU A 166 9.38 -16.08 11.36
N ILE A 167 9.69 -17.38 11.18
CA ILE A 167 10.00 -18.00 9.88
C ILE A 167 8.78 -18.67 9.21
N SER A 168 7.62 -18.84 9.86
CA SER A 168 6.42 -19.49 9.23
C SER A 168 5.18 -18.60 8.92
N HIS A 169 5.21 -17.28 9.15
CA HIS A 169 3.98 -16.54 9.54
C HIS A 169 3.25 -15.61 8.55
N THR A 170 3.54 -15.62 7.25
CA THR A 170 2.75 -14.79 6.30
C THR A 170 1.26 -15.16 6.33
N SER A 171 0.97 -16.46 6.39
CA SER A 171 -0.39 -16.99 6.56
C SER A 171 -1.02 -16.59 7.91
N SER A 172 -0.23 -16.50 8.98
CA SER A 172 -0.73 -16.11 10.30
C SER A 172 -1.15 -14.65 10.34
N ILE A 173 -0.42 -13.77 9.65
CA ILE A 173 -0.78 -12.36 9.52
C ILE A 173 -2.02 -12.18 8.63
N LEU A 174 -2.09 -12.89 7.50
CA LEU A 174 -3.27 -12.88 6.64
C LEU A 174 -4.51 -13.41 7.36
N ARG A 175 -4.35 -14.33 8.32
CA ARG A 175 -5.43 -14.81 9.20
C ARG A 175 -6.04 -13.70 10.08
N ILE A 176 -5.27 -12.68 10.45
CA ILE A 176 -5.79 -11.51 11.17
C ILE A 176 -6.78 -10.76 10.29
N ILE A 177 -6.41 -10.56 9.02
CA ILE A 177 -7.24 -9.87 8.04
C ILE A 177 -8.53 -10.66 7.82
N THR A 178 -8.44 -11.97 7.53
CA THR A 178 -9.64 -12.79 7.28
C THR A 178 -10.52 -12.93 8.52
N THR A 179 -9.96 -13.08 9.72
CA THR A 179 -10.75 -13.16 10.96
C THR A 179 -11.48 -11.85 11.25
N SER A 180 -10.84 -10.71 10.99
CA SER A 180 -11.44 -9.38 11.22
C SER A 180 -12.69 -9.13 10.36
N LEU A 181 -12.80 -9.76 9.19
CA LEU A 181 -13.97 -9.64 8.31
C LEU A 181 -15.25 -10.19 8.95
N LYS A 182 -15.15 -11.12 9.91
CA LYS A 182 -16.31 -11.67 10.62
C LYS A 182 -16.74 -10.85 11.82
N TRP A 183 -15.95 -9.87 12.22
CA TRP A 183 -16.27 -9.10 13.41
C TRP A 183 -17.61 -8.43 13.27
N ASP A 184 -18.48 -8.64 14.22
CA ASP A 184 -19.79 -8.00 14.29
C ASP A 184 -19.95 -7.40 15.69
N SER A 185 -21.09 -6.77 15.95
CA SER A 185 -21.36 -6.19 17.26
C SER A 185 -21.19 -7.24 18.38
N SER A 186 -21.55 -8.50 18.12
CA SER A 186 -21.41 -9.60 19.08
C SER A 186 -19.95 -9.93 19.41
N SER A 187 -19.04 -9.79 18.44
CA SER A 187 -17.60 -10.00 18.60
C SER A 187 -16.99 -9.06 19.64
N PHE A 188 -17.64 -7.92 19.89
CA PHE A 188 -17.25 -6.91 20.88
C PHE A 188 -18.27 -6.76 22.01
N ASN A 189 -19.07 -7.79 22.30
CA ASN A 189 -20.11 -7.77 23.35
C ASN A 189 -21.12 -6.61 23.22
N GLY A 190 -21.41 -6.16 22.00
CA GLY A 190 -22.32 -5.05 21.73
C GLY A 190 -21.71 -3.66 21.96
N LEU A 191 -20.42 -3.55 22.28
CA LEU A 191 -19.77 -2.28 22.60
C LEU A 191 -19.49 -1.39 21.39
N LEU A 192 -19.57 -1.95 20.18
CA LEU A 192 -19.35 -1.25 18.93
C LEU A 192 -20.56 -1.37 18.01
N SER A 193 -20.85 -0.27 17.32
CA SER A 193 -21.71 -0.24 16.14
C SER A 193 -21.01 -0.83 14.91
N ASP A 194 -21.79 -1.20 13.88
CA ASP A 194 -21.25 -1.75 12.63
C ASP A 194 -20.27 -0.80 11.92
N ASN A 195 -20.50 0.50 12.01
CA ASN A 195 -19.59 1.51 11.45
C ASN A 195 -18.26 1.55 12.21
N GLU A 196 -18.29 1.52 13.55
CA GLU A 196 -17.06 1.49 14.35
C GLU A 196 -16.27 0.20 14.13
N ILE A 197 -16.96 -0.92 13.90
CA ILE A 197 -16.32 -2.19 13.53
C ILE A 197 -15.67 -2.08 12.16
N LYS A 198 -16.35 -1.48 11.18
CA LYS A 198 -15.78 -1.24 9.85
C LYS A 198 -14.51 -0.39 9.93
N ASP A 199 -14.53 0.68 10.71
CA ASP A 199 -13.37 1.55 10.93
C ASP A 199 -12.23 0.79 11.64
N LEU A 200 -12.57 -0.03 12.64
CA LEU A 200 -11.61 -0.86 13.34
C LEU A 200 -10.95 -1.90 12.42
N ARG A 201 -11.73 -2.56 11.55
CA ARG A 201 -11.18 -3.47 10.52
C ARG A 201 -10.19 -2.75 9.63
N SER A 202 -10.51 -1.55 9.14
CA SER A 202 -9.59 -0.75 8.33
C SER A 202 -8.29 -0.45 9.08
N LYS A 203 -8.38 0.00 10.33
CA LYS A 203 -7.20 0.28 11.17
C LYS A 203 -6.32 -0.96 11.37
N ILE A 204 -6.93 -2.14 11.56
CA ILE A 204 -6.20 -3.40 11.73
C ILE A 204 -5.49 -3.81 10.44
N ILE A 205 -6.15 -3.66 9.28
CA ILE A 205 -5.53 -3.90 7.98
C ILE A 205 -4.33 -2.97 7.77
N ASP A 206 -4.46 -1.69 8.13
CA ASP A 206 -3.36 -0.72 8.03
C ASP A 206 -2.20 -1.09 8.96
N LEU A 207 -2.48 -1.48 10.21
CA LEU A 207 -1.45 -1.94 11.15
C LEU A 207 -0.73 -3.18 10.66
N VAL A 208 -1.47 -4.14 10.08
CA VAL A 208 -0.88 -5.33 9.46
C VAL A 208 0.05 -4.93 8.32
N SER A 209 -0.39 -4.02 7.44
CA SER A 209 0.41 -3.52 6.32
C SER A 209 1.68 -2.82 6.81
N VAL A 210 1.57 -1.89 7.76
CA VAL A 210 2.73 -1.20 8.37
C VAL A 210 3.69 -2.21 8.97
N PHE A 211 3.19 -3.23 9.67
CA PHE A 211 4.03 -4.24 10.28
C PHE A 211 4.79 -5.08 9.25
N VAL A 212 4.11 -5.56 8.21
CA VAL A 212 4.71 -6.36 7.13
C VAL A 212 5.85 -5.62 6.41
N PHE A 213 5.69 -4.31 6.19
CA PHE A 213 6.66 -3.44 5.51
C PHE A 213 7.60 -2.67 6.45
N SER A 214 7.53 -2.90 7.77
CA SER A 214 8.45 -2.25 8.73
C SER A 214 9.89 -2.77 8.59
N ALA A 215 10.86 -2.07 9.18
CA ALA A 215 12.27 -2.49 9.20
C ALA A 215 12.44 -3.88 9.85
N SER A 216 11.61 -4.19 10.84
CA SER A 216 11.54 -5.51 11.49
C SER A 216 10.46 -6.43 10.94
N GLY A 217 9.87 -6.08 9.80
CA GLY A 217 8.77 -6.80 9.17
C GLY A 217 9.17 -8.13 8.50
N TYR A 218 8.20 -8.74 7.82
CA TYR A 218 8.34 -10.10 7.24
C TYR A 218 9.01 -10.16 5.87
N LEU A 219 9.20 -9.02 5.23
CA LEU A 219 9.76 -8.92 3.89
C LEU A 219 11.24 -8.52 3.95
N ALA A 220 12.04 -9.15 3.09
CA ALA A 220 13.45 -8.82 2.95
C ALA A 220 13.62 -7.36 2.51
N ASP A 221 14.56 -6.64 3.12
CA ASP A 221 14.83 -5.23 2.79
C ASP A 221 15.19 -5.01 1.33
N THR A 222 15.85 -6.02 0.73
CA THR A 222 16.25 -6.05 -0.67
C THR A 222 15.65 -7.25 -1.38
N VAL A 223 15.16 -7.01 -2.59
CA VAL A 223 14.37 -7.96 -3.36
C VAL A 223 14.95 -8.05 -4.78
N PRO A 224 15.59 -9.17 -5.17
CA PRO A 224 16.11 -9.33 -6.52
C PRO A 224 14.98 -9.66 -7.51
N ARG A 225 14.72 -8.77 -8.47
CA ARG A 225 13.70 -8.93 -9.53
C ARG A 225 14.19 -8.34 -10.84
N PHE A 226 13.95 -9.05 -11.94
CA PHE A 226 14.30 -8.59 -13.29
C PHE A 226 15.79 -8.19 -13.43
N GLY A 227 16.69 -8.89 -12.73
CA GLY A 227 18.12 -8.58 -12.73
C GLY A 227 18.54 -7.38 -11.84
N LEU A 228 17.60 -6.73 -11.15
CA LEU A 228 17.84 -5.58 -10.27
C LEU A 228 17.50 -5.89 -8.81
N PHE A 229 18.06 -5.11 -7.90
CA PHE A 229 17.67 -5.12 -6.48
C PHE A 229 16.69 -3.99 -6.23
N HIS A 230 15.53 -4.33 -5.68
CA HIS A 230 14.50 -3.38 -5.28
C HIS A 230 14.39 -3.33 -3.76
N ASN A 231 13.87 -2.23 -3.22
CA ASN A 231 13.49 -2.19 -1.81
C ASN A 231 12.25 -3.07 -1.55
N LYS A 232 11.96 -3.38 -0.28
CA LYS A 232 10.81 -4.20 0.09
C LYS A 232 9.46 -3.62 -0.35
N GLU A 233 9.35 -2.30 -0.49
CA GLU A 233 8.15 -1.61 -1.00
C GLU A 233 7.75 -2.04 -2.41
N PHE A 234 8.71 -2.55 -3.18
CA PHE A 234 8.41 -3.18 -4.46
C PHE A 234 7.39 -4.32 -4.31
N LEU A 235 7.43 -5.10 -3.23
CA LEU A 235 6.55 -6.26 -3.01
C LEU A 235 5.11 -5.90 -2.60
N ARG A 236 4.78 -4.60 -2.52
CA ARG A 236 3.43 -4.14 -2.15
C ARG A 236 2.34 -4.68 -3.08
N GLU A 237 2.62 -4.77 -4.38
CA GLU A 237 1.66 -5.30 -5.35
C GLU A 237 1.44 -6.82 -5.20
N GLU A 238 2.48 -7.60 -4.89
CA GLU A 238 2.33 -9.03 -4.56
C GLU A 238 1.56 -9.22 -3.25
N TRP A 239 1.85 -8.40 -2.24
CA TRP A 239 1.18 -8.43 -0.95
C TRP A 239 -0.32 -8.18 -1.10
N ASP A 240 -0.70 -7.08 -1.78
CA ASP A 240 -2.09 -6.71 -2.01
C ASP A 240 -2.85 -7.82 -2.75
N LEU A 241 -2.22 -8.40 -3.80
CA LEU A 241 -2.82 -9.51 -4.55
C LEU A 241 -3.02 -10.74 -3.66
N ILE A 242 -2.00 -11.16 -2.93
CA ILE A 242 -2.06 -12.35 -2.06
C ILE A 242 -3.11 -12.16 -0.97
N GLN A 243 -3.18 -10.97 -0.37
CA GLN A 243 -4.20 -10.61 0.60
C GLN A 243 -5.62 -10.78 0.01
N SER A 244 -5.89 -10.23 -1.17
CA SER A 244 -7.21 -10.35 -1.81
C SER A 244 -7.56 -11.80 -2.17
N ILE A 245 -6.59 -12.59 -2.64
CA ILE A 245 -6.77 -14.03 -2.89
C ILE A 245 -7.16 -14.77 -1.61
N TRP A 246 -6.47 -14.48 -0.50
CA TRP A 246 -6.78 -15.04 0.82
C TRP A 246 -8.19 -14.68 1.28
N VAL A 247 -8.58 -13.42 1.14
CA VAL A 247 -9.92 -12.94 1.49
C VAL A 247 -10.98 -13.67 0.66
N SER A 248 -10.81 -13.75 -0.67
CA SER A 248 -11.73 -14.47 -1.54
C SER A 248 -11.86 -15.95 -1.19
N ALA A 249 -10.75 -16.64 -0.95
CA ALA A 249 -10.80 -18.03 -0.47
C ALA A 249 -11.55 -18.15 0.85
N SER A 250 -11.40 -17.19 1.76
CA SER A 250 -12.04 -17.23 3.08
C SER A 250 -13.54 -17.16 2.96
N ILE A 251 -13.98 -16.26 2.10
CA ILE A 251 -15.37 -15.97 1.86
C ILE A 251 -16.03 -17.14 1.14
N PHE A 252 -15.34 -17.73 0.15
CA PHE A 252 -15.84 -18.86 -0.61
C PHE A 252 -15.94 -20.14 0.24
N SER A 253 -14.86 -20.51 0.93
CA SER A 253 -14.84 -21.70 1.79
C SER A 253 -15.66 -21.55 3.08
N GLN A 254 -16.01 -20.31 3.44
CA GLN A 254 -16.53 -19.96 4.76
C GLN A 254 -15.58 -20.38 5.91
N GLU A 255 -14.32 -20.65 5.58
CA GLU A 255 -13.25 -20.92 6.53
C GLU A 255 -12.37 -19.68 6.67
N PHE A 256 -12.08 -19.31 7.92
CA PHE A 256 -11.31 -18.11 8.23
C PHE A 256 -9.93 -18.44 8.81
N LYS A 257 -9.73 -19.73 9.14
CA LYS A 257 -8.46 -20.35 9.48
C LYS A 257 -7.79 -20.94 8.25
N ILE A 258 -7.83 -20.21 7.12
CA ILE A 258 -7.31 -20.73 5.86
C ILE A 258 -5.83 -21.07 6.01
N GLN A 259 -5.47 -22.20 5.43
CA GLN A 259 -4.09 -22.62 5.28
C GLN A 259 -3.73 -22.65 3.79
N ASN A 260 -2.44 -22.51 3.47
CA ASN A 260 -1.97 -22.55 2.08
C ASN A 260 -2.46 -23.77 1.27
N PRO A 261 -2.58 -25.01 1.82
CA PRO A 261 -3.10 -26.14 1.06
C PRO A 261 -4.50 -25.90 0.51
N LEU A 262 -5.40 -25.31 1.30
CA LEU A 262 -6.76 -24.99 0.87
C LEU A 262 -6.77 -23.95 -0.26
N ILE A 263 -5.91 -22.93 -0.20
CA ILE A 263 -5.79 -21.94 -1.29
C ILE A 263 -5.31 -22.60 -2.57
N LYS A 264 -4.31 -23.49 -2.47
CA LYS A 264 -3.83 -24.24 -3.64
C LYS A 264 -4.92 -25.08 -4.27
N GLU A 265 -5.74 -25.72 -3.45
CA GLU A 265 -6.88 -26.52 -3.89
C GLU A 265 -7.96 -25.64 -4.55
N LEU A 266 -8.44 -24.61 -3.86
CA LEU A 266 -9.51 -23.72 -4.32
C LEU A 266 -9.19 -23.03 -5.65
N PHE A 267 -7.95 -22.56 -5.82
CA PHE A 267 -7.53 -21.88 -7.04
C PHE A 267 -6.81 -22.81 -8.03
N ASN A 268 -6.69 -24.11 -7.71
CA ASN A 268 -5.94 -25.08 -8.52
C ASN A 268 -4.49 -24.62 -8.86
N ILE A 269 -3.83 -23.92 -7.92
CA ILE A 269 -2.48 -23.39 -8.11
C ILE A 269 -1.43 -24.31 -7.49
N LYS A 270 -0.33 -24.55 -8.20
CA LYS A 270 0.76 -25.43 -7.72
C LYS A 270 1.75 -24.72 -6.78
N VAL A 271 1.73 -23.40 -6.77
CA VAL A 271 2.72 -22.57 -6.06
C VAL A 271 2.18 -22.13 -4.71
N ASP A 272 3.04 -22.14 -3.69
CA ASP A 272 2.73 -21.47 -2.42
C ASP A 272 3.02 -19.97 -2.52
N LEU A 273 1.97 -19.17 -2.70
CA LEU A 273 2.12 -17.73 -2.88
C LEU A 273 2.71 -17.04 -1.63
N THR A 274 2.35 -17.49 -0.43
CA THR A 274 2.79 -16.85 0.83
C THR A 274 4.26 -17.12 1.12
N SER A 275 4.72 -18.37 0.93
CA SER A 275 6.12 -18.73 1.12
C SER A 275 7.03 -18.01 0.11
N LYS A 276 6.50 -17.68 -1.07
CA LYS A 276 7.27 -17.01 -2.13
C LYS A 276 7.45 -15.49 -1.92
N LEU A 277 6.60 -14.83 -1.13
CA LEU A 277 6.84 -13.45 -0.68
C LEU A 277 8.09 -13.33 0.20
N LYS A 278 8.42 -14.41 0.92
CA LYS A 278 9.41 -14.41 2.00
C LYS A 278 10.85 -14.65 1.56
N ILE A 279 11.07 -15.22 0.38
CA ILE A 279 12.40 -15.72 -0.01
C ILE A 279 13.20 -14.61 -0.67
N SER A 280 14.08 -13.99 0.12
CA SER A 280 15.18 -13.07 -0.26
C SER A 280 16.15 -13.60 -1.34
N ARG A 281 15.93 -14.83 -1.84
CA ARG A 281 16.74 -15.51 -2.85
C ARG A 281 16.00 -15.89 -4.13
N ALA A 282 14.68 -15.76 -4.21
CA ALA A 282 13.93 -16.24 -5.36
C ALA A 282 13.60 -15.11 -6.32
N ARG A 283 13.95 -15.27 -7.59
CA ARG A 283 13.46 -14.49 -8.76
C ARG A 283 11.96 -14.75 -9.02
N PHE A 284 11.14 -14.74 -7.98
CA PHE A 284 9.75 -15.19 -8.07
C PHE A 284 8.81 -14.04 -8.42
N ASN A 285 8.07 -14.21 -9.52
CA ASN A 285 6.87 -13.44 -9.85
C ASN A 285 5.68 -14.41 -9.94
N ILE A 286 4.48 -13.95 -9.60
CA ILE A 286 3.26 -14.75 -9.78
C ILE A 286 2.95 -14.77 -11.28
N GLY A 287 3.32 -15.84 -11.98
CA GLY A 287 3.23 -15.89 -13.44
C GLY A 287 1.81 -15.92 -13.99
N THR A 288 1.69 -15.64 -15.29
CA THR A 288 0.41 -15.56 -16.04
C THR A 288 -0.47 -16.79 -15.86
N SER A 289 0.12 -17.99 -15.90
CA SER A 289 -0.60 -19.25 -15.70
C SER A 289 -1.27 -19.32 -14.33
N THR A 290 -0.57 -18.91 -13.27
CA THR A 290 -1.14 -18.86 -11.91
C THR A 290 -2.25 -17.82 -11.82
N LEU A 291 -2.09 -16.65 -12.44
CA LEU A 291 -3.13 -15.62 -12.46
C LEU A 291 -4.38 -16.07 -13.23
N LYS A 292 -4.23 -16.80 -14.35
CA LYS A 292 -5.36 -17.40 -15.08
C LYS A 292 -6.11 -18.41 -14.23
N GLN A 293 -5.39 -19.32 -13.57
CA GLN A 293 -6.00 -20.27 -12.64
C GLN A 293 -6.79 -19.58 -11.53
N ILE A 294 -6.25 -18.47 -10.99
CA ILE A 294 -6.96 -17.65 -10.00
C ILE A 294 -8.23 -17.02 -10.59
N LEU A 295 -8.16 -16.41 -11.78
CA LEU A 295 -9.31 -15.83 -12.45
C LEU A 295 -10.39 -16.87 -12.75
N ASP A 296 -10.00 -18.03 -13.30
CA ASP A 296 -10.92 -19.11 -13.65
C ASP A 296 -11.70 -19.59 -12.41
N ALA A 297 -11.01 -19.76 -11.29
CA ALA A 297 -11.63 -20.10 -10.02
C ALA A 297 -12.57 -18.99 -9.51
N LEU A 298 -12.15 -17.71 -9.56
CA LEU A 298 -13.00 -16.58 -9.14
C LEU A 298 -14.27 -16.46 -10.00
N TYR A 299 -14.17 -16.63 -11.32
CA TYR A 299 -15.33 -16.67 -12.19
C TYR A 299 -16.23 -17.89 -11.91
N GLY A 300 -15.63 -19.04 -11.57
CA GLY A 300 -16.36 -20.21 -11.07
C GLY A 300 -17.14 -19.91 -9.78
N PHE A 301 -16.52 -19.22 -8.82
CA PHE A 301 -17.18 -18.82 -7.57
C PHE A 301 -18.35 -17.88 -7.83
N ILE A 302 -18.17 -16.86 -8.68
CA ILE A 302 -19.25 -15.95 -9.10
C ILE A 302 -20.39 -16.73 -9.77
N GLY A 303 -20.07 -17.67 -10.67
CA GLY A 303 -21.07 -18.52 -11.31
C GLY A 303 -21.90 -19.34 -10.33
N GLN A 304 -21.29 -19.85 -9.26
CA GLN A 304 -21.98 -20.59 -8.20
C GLN A 304 -22.93 -19.69 -7.40
N GLU A 305 -22.47 -18.51 -6.97
CA GLU A 305 -23.32 -17.55 -6.24
C GLU A 305 -24.49 -17.05 -7.10
N MET A 306 -24.25 -16.79 -8.38
CA MET A 306 -25.29 -16.35 -9.33
C MET A 306 -26.31 -17.45 -9.67
N SER A 307 -25.93 -18.72 -9.49
CA SER A 307 -26.84 -19.86 -9.67
C SER A 307 -27.80 -20.04 -8.49
N SER A 308 -27.52 -19.41 -7.35
CA SER A 308 -28.37 -19.42 -6.15
C SER A 308 -28.33 -18.05 -5.45
N PRO A 309 -28.91 -17.02 -6.09
CA PRO A 309 -28.75 -15.65 -5.65
C PRO A 309 -29.34 -15.43 -4.25
N SER A 310 -28.52 -14.87 -3.36
CA SER A 310 -28.89 -14.47 -2.00
C SER A 310 -28.26 -13.11 -1.68
N PRO A 311 -28.84 -12.31 -0.78
CA PRO A 311 -28.22 -11.06 -0.33
C PRO A 311 -26.77 -11.24 0.13
N GLU A 312 -26.48 -12.32 0.86
CA GLU A 312 -25.14 -12.68 1.28
C GLU A 312 -24.25 -13.07 0.09
N GLY A 313 -24.78 -13.79 -0.90
CA GLY A 313 -24.07 -14.14 -2.13
C GLY A 313 -23.68 -12.92 -2.96
N PHE A 314 -24.53 -11.90 -3.06
CA PHE A 314 -24.19 -10.64 -3.72
C PHE A 314 -23.04 -9.91 -3.03
N LEU A 315 -23.02 -9.89 -1.70
CA LEU A 315 -21.88 -9.34 -0.95
C LEU A 315 -20.59 -10.13 -1.19
N ARG A 316 -20.66 -11.46 -1.30
CA ARG A 316 -19.47 -12.29 -1.62
C ARG A 316 -18.92 -11.99 -3.03
N ILE A 317 -19.81 -11.77 -3.99
CA ILE A 317 -19.44 -11.39 -5.37
C ILE A 317 -18.61 -10.11 -5.42
N GLU A 318 -18.89 -9.11 -4.57
CA GLU A 318 -18.10 -7.87 -4.50
C GLU A 318 -16.63 -8.15 -4.16
N TYR A 319 -16.36 -9.02 -3.17
CA TYR A 319 -14.99 -9.41 -2.81
C TYR A 319 -14.28 -10.18 -3.94
N TYR A 320 -15.02 -10.99 -4.70
CA TYR A 320 -14.45 -11.68 -5.87
C TYR A 320 -14.09 -10.68 -6.97
N PHE A 321 -14.93 -9.67 -7.23
CA PHE A 321 -14.62 -8.61 -8.18
C PHE A 321 -13.43 -7.76 -7.75
N ASP A 322 -13.32 -7.44 -6.46
CA ASP A 322 -12.14 -6.75 -5.92
C ASP A 322 -10.87 -7.57 -6.16
N THR A 323 -10.95 -8.89 -5.96
CA THR A 323 -9.81 -9.78 -6.20
C THR A 323 -9.47 -9.90 -7.69
N ILE A 324 -10.47 -10.01 -8.57
CA ILE A 324 -10.27 -9.95 -10.02
C ILE A 324 -9.59 -8.64 -10.43
N SER A 325 -10.03 -7.52 -9.86
CA SER A 325 -9.42 -6.21 -10.08
C SER A 325 -7.95 -6.20 -9.64
N GLN A 326 -7.63 -6.77 -8.47
CA GLN A 326 -6.24 -6.90 -8.02
C GLN A 326 -5.41 -7.84 -8.90
N VAL A 327 -5.97 -8.94 -9.40
CA VAL A 327 -5.29 -9.83 -10.36
C VAL A 327 -4.94 -9.09 -11.65
N LYS A 328 -5.91 -8.36 -12.22
CA LYS A 328 -5.70 -7.55 -13.43
C LYS A 328 -4.69 -6.44 -13.18
N LYS A 329 -4.79 -5.76 -12.03
CA LYS A 329 -3.86 -4.70 -11.61
C LYS A 329 -2.44 -5.23 -11.43
N TYR A 330 -2.28 -6.33 -10.71
CA TYR A 330 -1.00 -7.00 -10.52
C TYR A 330 -0.39 -7.39 -11.87
N ALA A 331 -1.17 -8.03 -12.74
CA ALA A 331 -0.71 -8.42 -14.06
C ALA A 331 -0.28 -7.22 -14.91
N SER A 332 -1.04 -6.13 -14.85
CA SER A 332 -0.70 -4.89 -15.56
C SER A 332 0.58 -4.26 -15.00
N ASN A 333 0.75 -4.22 -13.68
CA ASN A 333 1.92 -3.61 -13.03
C ASN A 333 3.18 -4.46 -13.14
N ARG A 334 3.03 -5.77 -13.39
CA ARG A 334 4.11 -6.75 -13.51
C ARG A 334 4.35 -7.25 -14.93
N TYR A 335 3.69 -6.67 -15.92
CA TYR A 335 3.91 -7.00 -17.34
C TYR A 335 3.52 -8.43 -17.71
N LEU A 336 2.46 -8.97 -17.07
CA LEU A 336 2.02 -10.37 -17.17
C LEU A 336 0.82 -10.59 -18.09
N GLY A 337 0.46 -9.61 -18.92
CA GLY A 337 -0.34 -9.90 -20.12
C GLY A 337 -1.83 -10.16 -19.95
N LEU A 338 -2.45 -9.84 -18.80
CA LEU A 338 -3.92 -9.85 -18.70
C LEU A 338 -4.45 -8.55 -19.27
N SER A 339 -5.37 -8.65 -20.24
CA SER A 339 -5.95 -7.48 -20.90
C SER A 339 -6.65 -6.57 -19.89
N VAL A 340 -6.26 -5.29 -19.91
CA VAL A 340 -6.86 -4.25 -19.08
C VAL A 340 -8.02 -3.65 -19.87
N ASP A 341 -9.21 -3.76 -19.29
CA ASP A 341 -10.39 -3.07 -19.81
C ASP A 341 -10.12 -1.55 -19.76
N ARG A 342 -10.12 -0.90 -20.93
CA ARG A 342 -9.74 0.51 -21.12
C ARG A 342 -10.67 1.50 -20.42
N SER A 343 -11.76 1.02 -19.83
CA SER A 343 -12.89 1.83 -19.37
C SER A 343 -12.76 2.45 -17.96
N ILE A 344 -11.73 2.12 -17.16
CA ILE A 344 -11.69 2.54 -15.73
C ILE A 344 -10.30 3.00 -15.23
N LEU A 345 -9.64 3.93 -15.92
CA LEU A 345 -8.46 4.60 -15.34
C LEU A 345 -8.59 6.12 -15.44
N ARG A 346 -9.15 6.75 -14.40
CA ARG A 346 -9.03 8.20 -14.20
C ARG A 346 -7.68 8.49 -13.55
N GLY A 347 -6.85 9.31 -14.20
CA GLY A 347 -5.56 9.78 -13.66
C GLY A 347 -4.34 9.19 -14.35
N ARG A 348 -3.15 9.53 -13.83
CA ARG A 348 -1.89 8.99 -14.36
C ARG A 348 -1.71 7.54 -13.94
N ASP A 349 -1.11 6.76 -14.82
CA ASP A 349 -0.64 5.42 -14.49
C ASP A 349 0.26 5.44 -13.23
N ARG A 350 0.13 4.45 -12.33
CA ARG A 350 1.02 4.32 -11.15
C ARG A 350 2.47 4.05 -11.56
N LEU A 351 2.67 3.54 -12.78
CA LEU A 351 3.98 3.32 -13.39
C LEU A 351 4.61 4.61 -13.93
N TRP A 352 3.82 5.68 -14.11
CA TRP A 352 4.28 6.95 -14.70
C TRP A 352 5.57 7.47 -14.07
N ASN A 353 5.70 7.43 -12.75
CA ASN A 353 6.87 7.91 -12.01
C ASN A 353 7.88 6.83 -11.64
N LYS A 354 7.77 5.61 -12.18
CA LYS A 354 8.78 4.58 -11.93
C LYS A 354 10.03 4.88 -12.75
N ASP A 355 11.20 4.83 -12.10
CA ASP A 355 12.48 5.24 -12.69
C ASP A 355 12.76 4.60 -14.05
N TYR A 356 12.39 3.33 -14.22
CA TYR A 356 12.61 2.60 -15.46
C TYR A 356 11.64 3.04 -16.59
N ILE A 357 10.41 3.47 -16.27
CA ILE A 357 9.48 4.10 -17.24
C ILE A 357 9.95 5.50 -17.60
N VAL A 358 10.43 6.26 -16.60
CA VAL A 358 11.02 7.58 -16.81
C VAL A 358 12.20 7.49 -17.77
N ALA A 359 13.14 6.58 -17.48
CA ALA A 359 14.32 6.35 -18.31
C ALA A 359 13.95 5.94 -19.74
N TYR A 360 13.04 4.96 -19.89
CA TYR A 360 12.53 4.52 -21.18
C TYR A 360 11.91 5.67 -21.99
N HIS A 361 11.03 6.48 -21.38
CA HIS A 361 10.42 7.63 -22.06
C HIS A 361 11.47 8.65 -22.49
N ILE A 362 12.39 9.03 -21.59
CA ILE A 362 13.42 10.05 -21.88
C ILE A 362 14.26 9.63 -23.09
N ILE A 363 14.86 8.44 -23.03
CA ILE A 363 15.77 7.98 -24.09
C ILE A 363 15.02 7.80 -25.41
N THR A 364 13.84 7.18 -25.37
CA THR A 364 13.07 6.95 -26.61
C THR A 364 12.59 8.26 -27.22
N LEU A 365 12.12 9.23 -26.43
CA LEU A 365 11.68 10.53 -26.92
C LEU A 365 12.85 11.37 -27.45
N LEU A 366 14.02 11.35 -26.78
CA LEU A 366 15.24 11.99 -27.28
C LEU A 366 15.61 11.43 -28.65
N VAL A 367 15.58 10.11 -28.85
CA VAL A 367 15.91 9.53 -30.15
C VAL A 367 14.83 9.79 -31.18
N ARG A 368 13.55 9.64 -30.80
CA ARG A 368 12.40 9.85 -31.68
C ARG A 368 12.43 11.25 -32.30
N ASP A 369 12.68 12.27 -31.48
CA ASP A 369 12.62 13.67 -31.91
C ASP A 369 14.02 14.31 -32.08
N LEU A 370 15.09 13.50 -32.08
CA LEU A 370 16.49 13.96 -32.16
C LEU A 370 16.88 14.97 -31.06
N GLY A 371 16.19 14.93 -29.93
CA GLY A 371 16.32 15.86 -28.82
C GLY A 371 15.78 17.26 -29.10
N PHE A 372 15.02 17.46 -30.17
CA PHE A 372 14.39 18.74 -30.47
C PHE A 372 13.01 18.84 -29.84
N ASP A 373 12.67 20.04 -29.36
CA ASP A 373 11.31 20.42 -29.07
C ASP A 373 10.59 20.71 -30.40
N PRO A 374 9.56 19.93 -30.81
CA PRO A 374 8.97 20.04 -32.15
C PRO A 374 8.21 21.35 -32.35
N ILE A 375 7.76 22.00 -31.29
CA ILE A 375 7.07 23.27 -31.39
C ILE A 375 8.06 24.40 -31.70
N THR A 376 9.18 24.43 -30.98
CA THR A 376 10.16 25.51 -31.07
C THR A 376 11.29 25.23 -32.06
N PHE A 377 11.47 24.00 -32.56
CA PHE A 377 12.62 23.59 -33.38
C PHE A 377 13.98 23.89 -32.73
N GLN A 378 14.03 23.88 -31.40
CA GLN A 378 15.25 24.05 -30.64
C GLN A 378 15.65 22.71 -30.01
N PRO A 379 16.94 22.38 -29.98
CA PRO A 379 17.44 21.31 -29.12
C PRO A 379 17.01 21.57 -27.68
N LEU A 380 16.55 20.54 -26.99
CA LEU A 380 16.40 20.56 -25.54
C LEU A 380 17.79 20.81 -24.92
N ASP A 381 17.83 21.64 -23.89
CA ASP A 381 19.04 21.87 -23.12
C ASP A 381 19.41 20.58 -22.37
N PRO A 382 20.61 20.01 -22.57
CA PRO A 382 21.03 18.79 -21.86
C PRO A 382 21.00 18.92 -20.33
N LEU A 383 21.17 20.13 -19.79
CA LEU A 383 21.22 20.38 -18.34
C LEU A 383 19.88 20.13 -17.63
N ILE A 384 18.74 20.15 -18.36
CA ILE A 384 17.44 19.82 -17.75
C ILE A 384 17.42 18.39 -17.19
N PHE A 385 18.26 17.50 -17.74
CA PHE A 385 18.41 16.13 -17.27
C PHE A 385 19.38 16.01 -16.10
N GLU A 386 20.21 17.01 -15.81
CA GLU A 386 21.01 17.06 -14.58
C GLU A 386 20.14 17.55 -13.42
N ASP A 387 19.49 18.69 -13.63
CA ASP A 387 18.66 19.36 -12.60
C ASP A 387 17.29 18.70 -12.40
N GLY A 388 16.86 17.84 -13.34
CA GLY A 388 15.56 17.17 -13.29
C GLY A 388 14.38 18.08 -13.64
N THR A 389 14.62 19.17 -14.37
CA THR A 389 13.64 20.18 -14.80
C THR A 389 12.98 19.86 -16.14
N PHE A 390 12.90 18.57 -16.47
CA PHE A 390 12.24 18.06 -17.67
C PHE A 390 10.82 17.57 -17.38
N ALA A 391 9.96 17.71 -18.38
CA ALA A 391 8.61 17.18 -18.36
C ALA A 391 8.39 16.13 -19.45
N ARG A 392 7.68 15.06 -19.08
CA ARG A 392 7.03 14.15 -20.02
C ARG A 392 5.57 14.58 -20.11
N HIS A 393 5.09 14.94 -21.30
CA HIS A 393 3.76 15.48 -21.50
C HIS A 393 2.90 14.56 -22.35
N HIS A 394 1.67 14.26 -21.91
CA HIS A 394 0.68 13.59 -22.75
C HIS A 394 0.10 14.57 -23.75
N ILE A 395 0.12 14.20 -25.04
CA ILE A 395 -0.47 15.02 -26.11
C ILE A 395 -1.96 15.25 -25.85
N ASP A 396 -2.68 14.23 -25.38
CA ASP A 396 -4.07 14.34 -24.92
C ASP A 396 -4.14 14.14 -23.40
N SER A 397 -4.72 15.12 -22.70
CA SER A 397 -4.90 15.07 -21.25
C SER A 397 -5.86 13.97 -20.77
N LEU A 398 -6.69 13.41 -21.66
CA LEU A 398 -7.57 12.26 -21.41
C LEU A 398 -6.82 10.92 -21.46
N GLU A 399 -5.63 10.88 -22.06
CA GLU A 399 -4.83 9.67 -22.26
C GLU A 399 -3.79 9.44 -21.14
N LYS A 400 -3.93 10.10 -19.99
CA LYS A 400 -2.95 10.05 -18.87
C LYS A 400 -2.66 8.64 -18.32
N ALA A 401 -3.57 7.69 -18.55
CA ALA A 401 -3.40 6.30 -18.16
C ALA A 401 -2.47 5.51 -19.11
N LEU A 402 -2.19 6.03 -20.30
CA LEU A 402 -1.34 5.40 -21.31
C LEU A 402 0.12 5.78 -21.12
N LEU A 403 1.01 4.85 -21.44
CA LEU A 403 2.47 5.02 -21.39
C LEU A 403 3.10 4.97 -22.79
N TRP A 404 2.29 5.17 -23.82
CA TRP A 404 2.70 5.14 -25.21
C TRP A 404 3.62 6.30 -25.52
N VAL A 405 4.84 6.01 -25.97
CA VAL A 405 5.80 7.07 -26.28
C VAL A 405 5.31 7.93 -27.44
N THR A 406 4.60 7.36 -28.42
CA THR A 406 3.94 8.07 -29.52
C THR A 406 2.91 9.10 -29.06
N ARG A 407 2.36 8.94 -27.84
CA ARG A 407 1.41 9.89 -27.21
C ARG A 407 2.07 10.87 -26.25
N LEU A 408 3.40 10.86 -26.20
CA LEU A 408 4.18 11.69 -25.29
C LEU A 408 5.08 12.68 -26.02
N LEU A 409 5.41 13.74 -25.30
CA LEU A 409 6.41 14.75 -25.65
C LEU A 409 7.38 14.91 -24.50
N LEU A 410 8.66 15.13 -24.83
CA LEU A 410 9.69 15.51 -23.86
C LEU A 410 9.98 16.99 -24.05
N THR A 411 9.94 17.74 -22.96
CA THR A 411 10.18 19.19 -23.00
C THR A 411 10.74 19.68 -21.65
N ASP A 412 11.07 20.95 -21.57
CA ASP A 412 11.43 21.64 -20.33
C ASP A 412 10.17 21.98 -19.52
N ASP A 413 10.23 21.92 -18.19
CA ASP A 413 9.11 22.23 -17.28
C ASP A 413 8.49 23.62 -17.52
N SER A 414 9.30 24.61 -17.93
CA SER A 414 8.82 25.95 -18.27
C SER A 414 7.88 25.94 -19.48
N LYS A 415 8.24 25.19 -20.53
CA LYS A 415 7.44 25.02 -21.76
C LYS A 415 6.25 24.10 -21.53
N HIS A 416 6.40 23.10 -20.67
CA HIS A 416 5.35 22.14 -20.31
C HIS A 416 4.05 22.83 -19.88
N SER A 417 4.14 23.80 -18.97
CA SER A 417 2.98 24.51 -18.44
C SER A 417 2.53 25.65 -19.36
N ALA A 418 3.47 26.36 -19.98
CA ALA A 418 3.18 27.55 -20.78
C ALA A 418 2.57 27.25 -22.15
N ILE A 419 2.95 26.12 -22.77
CA ILE A 419 2.58 25.80 -24.15
C ILE A 419 1.75 24.53 -24.21
N TYR A 420 2.30 23.42 -23.75
CA TYR A 420 1.71 22.11 -24.03
C TYR A 420 0.44 21.83 -23.23
N TYR A 421 0.37 22.32 -21.99
CA TYR A 421 -0.79 22.09 -21.12
C TYR A 421 -2.12 22.63 -21.66
N SER A 422 -2.10 23.77 -22.36
CA SER A 422 -3.31 24.33 -22.97
C SER A 422 -3.71 23.54 -24.22
N LEU A 423 -2.74 23.16 -25.05
CA LEU A 423 -2.96 22.38 -26.27
C LEU A 423 -3.55 20.99 -25.98
N ALA A 424 -3.08 20.32 -24.92
CA ALA A 424 -3.54 18.97 -24.57
C ALA A 424 -4.97 18.89 -23.98
N ARG A 425 -5.60 20.04 -23.74
CA ARG A 425 -6.99 20.14 -23.25
C ARG A 425 -7.98 20.52 -24.33
N ASP A 426 -7.49 21.04 -25.47
CA ASP A 426 -8.30 21.43 -26.61
C ASP A 426 -8.20 20.34 -27.70
N PRO A 427 -9.30 19.68 -28.10
CA PRO A 427 -9.28 18.70 -29.20
C PRO A 427 -8.64 19.23 -30.49
N LYS A 428 -8.74 20.53 -30.77
CA LYS A 428 -8.06 21.14 -31.91
C LYS A 428 -6.54 21.18 -31.70
N GLY A 429 -6.09 21.59 -30.51
CA GLY A 429 -4.68 21.62 -30.14
C GLY A 429 -4.03 20.23 -30.14
N VAL A 430 -4.73 19.22 -29.63
CA VAL A 430 -4.32 17.80 -29.70
C VAL A 430 -4.05 17.41 -31.15
N LYS A 431 -5.00 17.65 -32.05
CA LYS A 431 -4.87 17.33 -33.48
C LYS A 431 -3.73 18.08 -34.17
N GLU A 432 -3.54 19.36 -33.83
CA GLU A 432 -2.43 20.17 -34.35
C GLU A 432 -1.07 19.57 -33.95
N ILE A 433 -0.93 19.11 -32.69
CA ILE A 433 0.30 18.45 -32.21
C ILE A 433 0.50 17.08 -32.85
N GLU A 434 -0.54 16.27 -33.02
CA GLU A 434 -0.44 14.99 -33.73
C GLU A 434 0.05 15.18 -35.17
N ILE A 435 -0.50 16.17 -35.89
CA ILE A 435 -0.06 16.51 -37.26
C ILE A 435 1.39 16.99 -37.24
N LEU A 436 1.75 17.85 -36.28
CA LEU A 436 3.10 18.35 -36.12
C LEU A 436 4.10 17.21 -35.94
N LEU A 437 3.86 16.30 -34.99
CA LEU A 437 4.77 15.18 -34.72
C LEU A 437 4.88 14.24 -35.91
N LYS A 438 3.77 13.97 -36.60
CA LYS A 438 3.80 13.16 -37.82
C LYS A 438 4.69 13.81 -38.89
N LYS A 439 4.56 15.12 -39.11
CA LYS A 439 5.39 15.87 -40.07
C LYS A 439 6.85 16.02 -39.61
N PHE A 440 7.08 16.11 -38.31
CA PHE A 440 8.41 16.10 -37.72
C PHE A 440 9.11 14.76 -37.97
N GLN A 441 8.41 13.64 -37.78
CA GLN A 441 8.92 12.32 -38.15
C GLN A 441 9.15 12.19 -39.66
N GLU A 442 8.30 12.81 -40.50
CA GLU A 442 8.52 12.85 -41.95
C GLU A 442 9.84 13.57 -42.30
N LEU A 443 10.19 14.68 -41.63
CA LEU A 443 11.50 15.34 -41.79
C LEU A 443 12.65 14.40 -41.43
N ILE A 444 12.56 13.70 -40.30
CA ILE A 444 13.63 12.79 -39.86
C ILE A 444 13.86 11.66 -40.88
N ASN A 445 12.80 11.16 -41.52
CA ASN A 445 12.89 9.98 -42.37
C ASN A 445 13.08 10.28 -43.87
N THR A 446 12.85 11.52 -44.32
CA THR A 446 12.92 11.89 -45.75
C THR A 446 14.31 12.38 -46.12
N ASP A 447 14.87 11.92 -47.24
CA ASP A 447 16.10 12.49 -47.79
C ASP A 447 15.85 13.89 -48.34
N GLY A 448 16.71 14.82 -47.93
CA GLY A 448 16.64 16.20 -48.39
C GLY A 448 17.25 16.40 -49.76
N SER A 449 17.00 17.59 -50.30
CA SER A 449 17.52 18.06 -51.59
C SER A 449 19.00 18.45 -51.57
N GLY A 450 19.60 18.56 -50.38
CA GLY A 450 21.01 18.92 -50.20
C GLY A 450 21.99 17.74 -50.38
N PRO A 451 23.31 18.02 -50.39
CA PRO A 451 24.35 17.01 -50.52
C PRO A 451 24.22 15.92 -49.44
N ASN A 452 24.45 14.66 -49.82
CA ASN A 452 24.33 13.49 -48.93
C ASN A 452 22.95 13.35 -48.27
N GLY A 453 21.89 13.85 -48.92
CA GLY A 453 20.51 13.74 -48.42
C GLY A 453 20.22 14.64 -47.21
N ARG A 454 21.01 15.71 -47.02
CA ARG A 454 20.76 16.75 -46.00
C ARG A 454 19.52 17.56 -46.36
N LEU A 455 18.71 17.89 -45.36
CA LEU A 455 17.56 18.77 -45.51
C LEU A 455 18.01 20.21 -45.68
N GLU A 456 17.46 20.86 -46.69
CA GLU A 456 17.54 22.31 -46.90
C GLU A 456 16.24 22.98 -46.45
N GLU A 457 16.24 24.31 -46.29
CA GLU A 457 15.04 25.06 -45.89
C GLU A 457 13.83 24.78 -46.80
N ILE A 458 14.06 24.59 -48.11
CA ILE A 458 13.01 24.25 -49.07
C ILE A 458 12.34 22.91 -48.77
N ASP A 459 13.09 21.92 -48.27
CA ASP A 459 12.53 20.64 -47.84
C ASP A 459 11.66 20.79 -46.60
N VAL A 460 12.14 21.59 -45.64
CA VAL A 460 11.37 21.91 -44.44
C VAL A 460 10.08 22.61 -44.80
N ARG A 461 10.11 23.60 -45.72
CA ARG A 461 8.92 24.29 -46.24
C ARG A 461 7.95 23.37 -46.96
N ARG A 462 8.46 22.44 -47.76
CA ARG A 462 7.65 21.46 -48.47
C ARG A 462 6.94 20.49 -47.52
N ILE A 463 7.65 19.98 -46.51
CA ILE A 463 7.14 18.95 -45.61
C ILE A 463 6.23 19.53 -44.52
N MET A 464 6.63 20.67 -43.93
CA MET A 464 5.91 21.36 -42.85
C MET A 464 4.86 22.36 -43.36
N GLY A 465 4.75 22.52 -44.68
CA GLY A 465 3.77 23.41 -45.30
C GLY A 465 2.35 23.09 -44.83
N GLY A 466 1.63 24.11 -44.35
CA GLY A 466 0.26 23.98 -43.85
C GLY A 466 0.12 23.42 -42.43
N VAL A 467 1.22 23.10 -41.74
CA VAL A 467 1.17 22.75 -40.31
C VAL A 467 1.00 24.01 -39.48
N THR A 468 -0.04 24.03 -38.65
CA THR A 468 -0.33 25.13 -37.73
C THR A 468 -0.39 24.65 -36.29
N VAL A 469 0.09 25.47 -35.36
CA VAL A 469 -0.11 25.29 -33.92
C VAL A 469 -0.69 26.59 -33.36
N ASN A 470 -1.79 26.48 -32.61
CA ASN A 470 -2.59 27.62 -32.17
C ASN A 470 -3.00 28.55 -33.34
N GLY A 471 -3.32 27.95 -34.49
CA GLY A 471 -3.70 28.69 -35.71
C GLY A 471 -2.59 29.50 -36.38
N ARG A 472 -1.33 29.38 -35.96
CA ARG A 472 -0.17 30.01 -36.62
C ARG A 472 0.65 28.98 -37.40
N PRO A 473 1.13 29.27 -38.61
CA PRO A 473 2.04 28.39 -39.34
C PRO A 473 3.33 28.14 -38.56
N ILE A 474 3.64 26.87 -38.29
CA ILE A 474 4.77 26.49 -37.43
C ILE A 474 6.11 26.94 -38.02
N ILE A 475 6.22 26.91 -39.35
CA ILE A 475 7.46 27.21 -40.05
C ILE A 475 7.81 28.69 -40.00
N ASP A 476 6.81 29.57 -39.98
CA ASP A 476 7.05 31.00 -39.84
C ASP A 476 7.64 31.29 -38.45
N TRP A 477 7.18 30.56 -37.44
CA TRP A 477 7.72 30.65 -36.09
C TRP A 477 9.18 30.15 -36.02
N TRP A 478 9.48 29.01 -36.65
CA TRP A 478 10.84 28.47 -36.66
C TRP A 478 11.85 29.36 -37.38
N ILE A 479 11.45 29.94 -38.52
CA ILE A 479 12.34 30.68 -39.41
C ILE A 479 12.48 32.14 -38.99
N ASN A 480 11.39 32.78 -38.53
CA ASN A 480 11.36 34.24 -38.35
C ASN A 480 11.49 34.70 -36.90
N ASP A 481 11.08 33.88 -35.92
CA ASP A 481 10.85 34.36 -34.54
C ASP A 481 11.84 33.81 -33.50
N ASN A 482 12.79 32.97 -33.90
CA ASN A 482 13.51 32.09 -32.97
C ASN A 482 14.85 32.61 -32.42
N GLY A 483 15.18 33.89 -32.62
CA GLY A 483 16.34 34.58 -32.03
C GLY A 483 17.75 34.13 -32.48
N LYS A 484 17.96 32.83 -32.76
CA LYS A 484 19.12 32.26 -33.47
C LYS A 484 18.75 31.90 -34.91
N SER A 485 19.76 31.76 -35.78
CA SER A 485 19.60 31.36 -37.17
C SER A 485 18.97 29.96 -37.25
N PHE A 486 17.76 29.87 -37.80
CA PHE A 486 17.09 28.59 -38.15
C PHE A 486 18.02 27.62 -38.87
N LYS A 487 18.97 28.13 -39.67
CA LYS A 487 19.96 27.33 -40.38
C LYS A 487 20.91 26.58 -39.44
N ASP A 488 21.23 27.16 -38.28
CA ASP A 488 22.13 26.56 -37.30
C ASP A 488 21.45 25.35 -36.65
N TYR A 489 20.18 25.51 -36.27
CA TYR A 489 19.37 24.40 -35.75
C TYR A 489 19.10 23.33 -36.80
N LEU A 490 18.89 23.71 -38.07
CA LEU A 490 18.76 22.76 -39.16
C LEU A 490 20.06 21.98 -39.42
N ALA A 491 21.23 22.60 -39.23
CA ALA A 491 22.51 21.91 -39.31
C ALA A 491 22.64 20.85 -38.21
N ILE A 492 22.37 21.21 -36.95
CA ILE A 492 22.38 20.28 -35.80
C ILE A 492 21.36 19.15 -36.03
N PHE A 493 20.16 19.48 -36.50
CA PHE A 493 19.11 18.51 -36.80
C PHE A 493 19.58 17.48 -37.85
N ASN A 494 20.19 17.95 -38.95
CA ASN A 494 20.74 17.08 -39.99
C ASN A 494 21.85 16.16 -39.45
N ASP A 495 22.73 16.67 -38.60
CA ASP A 495 23.84 15.89 -38.05
C ASP A 495 23.33 14.76 -37.14
N ARG A 496 22.39 15.08 -36.23
CA ARG A 496 21.74 14.08 -35.36
C ARG A 496 20.88 13.08 -36.14
N ARG A 497 20.17 13.55 -37.17
CA ARG A 497 19.41 12.70 -38.09
C ARG A 497 20.31 11.65 -38.71
N ASN A 498 21.51 12.04 -39.15
CA ASN A 498 22.46 11.12 -39.76
C ASN A 498 22.99 10.08 -38.76
N LEU A 499 23.28 10.48 -37.52
CA LEU A 499 23.70 9.54 -36.45
C LEU A 499 22.60 8.50 -36.18
N VAL A 500 21.35 8.94 -35.98
CA VAL A 500 20.23 8.03 -35.70
C VAL A 500 19.93 7.13 -36.89
N ARG A 501 19.97 7.63 -38.13
CA ARG A 501 19.79 6.80 -39.34
C ARG A 501 20.92 5.78 -39.55
N ALA A 502 22.13 6.09 -39.10
CA ALA A 502 23.26 5.17 -39.12
C ALA A 502 23.19 4.11 -37.99
N GLY A 503 22.19 4.19 -37.10
CA GLY A 503 22.06 3.31 -35.94
C GLY A 503 22.95 3.69 -34.75
N ASP A 504 23.67 4.82 -34.81
CA ASP A 504 24.55 5.29 -33.73
C ASP A 504 23.80 6.11 -32.67
N ILE A 505 22.85 5.44 -32.02
CA ILE A 505 22.02 6.04 -30.97
C ILE A 505 22.82 6.26 -29.70
N THR A 506 23.73 5.34 -29.36
CA THR A 506 24.62 5.48 -28.22
C THR A 506 25.51 6.71 -28.38
N GLY A 507 26.12 6.90 -29.56
CA GLY A 507 26.95 8.06 -29.88
C GLY A 507 26.16 9.36 -29.82
N PHE A 508 24.96 9.39 -30.40
CA PHE A 508 24.05 10.55 -30.30
C PHE A 508 23.76 10.92 -28.83
N ILE A 509 23.24 9.99 -28.02
CA ILE A 509 22.82 10.32 -26.66
C ILE A 509 24.02 10.64 -25.76
N SER A 510 25.13 9.91 -25.87
CA SER A 510 26.31 10.16 -25.04
C SER A 510 27.03 11.47 -25.38
N THR A 511 26.97 11.93 -26.64
CA THR A 511 27.64 13.17 -27.07
C THR A 511 26.76 14.40 -26.87
N ASP A 512 25.51 14.35 -27.34
CA ASP A 512 24.60 15.50 -27.33
C ASP A 512 23.82 15.64 -26.01
N TYR A 513 23.66 14.55 -25.27
CA TYR A 513 22.82 14.47 -24.06
C TYR A 513 23.49 13.65 -22.95
N GLU A 514 24.79 13.87 -22.71
CA GLU A 514 25.60 13.14 -21.72
C GLU A 514 24.90 12.99 -20.34
N PRO A 515 24.27 14.04 -19.75
CA PRO A 515 23.58 13.89 -18.47
C PRO A 515 22.43 12.87 -18.53
N ALA A 516 21.68 12.84 -19.64
CA ALA A 516 20.63 11.86 -19.85
C ALA A 516 21.21 10.45 -20.10
N PHE A 517 22.34 10.38 -20.81
CA PHE A 517 23.06 9.13 -21.05
C PHE A 517 23.43 8.46 -19.72
N ILE A 518 24.15 9.18 -18.87
CA ILE A 518 24.65 8.70 -17.58
C ILE A 518 23.49 8.24 -16.67
N ARG A 519 22.41 9.03 -16.62
CA ARG A 519 21.30 8.78 -15.68
C ARG A 519 20.32 7.71 -16.15
N PHE A 520 20.01 7.66 -17.45
CA PHE A 520 18.83 6.96 -17.94
C PHE A 520 19.13 5.86 -18.95
N TYR A 521 20.25 5.90 -19.66
CA TYR A 521 20.48 5.05 -20.83
C TYR A 521 20.49 3.55 -20.51
N SER A 522 21.24 3.13 -19.48
CA SER A 522 21.28 1.73 -19.07
C SER A 522 19.92 1.21 -18.60
N ALA A 523 19.19 1.99 -17.80
CA ALA A 523 17.85 1.63 -17.33
C ALA A 523 16.85 1.54 -18.48
N ALA A 524 16.93 2.44 -19.47
CA ALA A 524 16.11 2.38 -20.67
C ALA A 524 16.39 1.12 -21.50
N LEU A 525 17.66 0.80 -21.77
CA LEU A 525 18.03 -0.40 -22.52
C LEU A 525 17.57 -1.68 -21.81
N HIS A 526 17.76 -1.78 -20.49
CA HIS A 526 17.26 -2.92 -19.73
C HIS A 526 15.74 -3.06 -19.83
N THR A 527 15.03 -1.94 -19.74
CA THR A 527 13.57 -1.88 -19.85
C THR A 527 13.11 -2.34 -21.24
N LEU A 528 13.76 -1.86 -22.30
CA LEU A 528 13.49 -2.23 -23.69
C LEU A 528 13.78 -3.71 -23.97
N ASN A 529 14.91 -4.22 -23.49
CA ASN A 529 15.26 -5.64 -23.63
C ASN A 529 14.24 -6.53 -22.90
N ALA A 530 13.80 -6.13 -21.71
CA ALA A 530 12.75 -6.84 -20.99
C ALA A 530 11.42 -6.84 -21.77
N TYR A 531 11.04 -5.71 -22.37
CA TYR A 531 9.86 -5.64 -23.22
C TYR A 531 9.97 -6.51 -24.48
N TYR A 532 11.14 -6.56 -25.09
CA TYR A 532 11.38 -7.39 -26.26
C TYR A 532 11.30 -8.88 -25.92
N SER A 533 11.89 -9.33 -24.81
CA SER A 533 11.76 -10.72 -24.36
C SER A 533 10.30 -11.11 -24.13
N ILE A 534 9.46 -10.17 -23.66
CA ILE A 534 8.02 -10.38 -23.47
C ILE A 534 7.29 -10.51 -24.83
N LEU A 535 7.67 -9.70 -25.83
CA LEU A 535 7.12 -9.71 -27.18
C LEU A 535 7.51 -10.95 -27.99
N GLY A 536 8.74 -11.44 -27.83
CA GLY A 536 9.30 -12.55 -28.61
C GLY A 536 8.83 -13.94 -28.17
N GLU A 537 8.39 -14.10 -26.92
CA GLU A 537 8.13 -15.43 -26.36
C GLU A 537 6.68 -15.94 -26.46
N THR A 538 5.62 -15.11 -26.55
CA THR A 538 4.23 -15.61 -26.71
C THR A 538 3.20 -14.54 -27.09
N THR A 539 2.17 -14.93 -27.86
CA THR A 539 0.94 -14.17 -28.22
C THR A 539 0.01 -13.83 -27.05
N THR A 540 0.45 -13.97 -25.79
CA THR A 540 -0.40 -13.90 -24.61
C THR A 540 -0.23 -12.63 -23.76
N TYR A 541 0.66 -11.71 -24.14
CA TYR A 541 0.89 -10.48 -23.40
C TYR A 541 0.15 -9.28 -23.98
N ASP A 542 -0.94 -8.83 -23.34
CA ASP A 542 -1.54 -7.52 -23.64
C ASP A 542 -0.66 -6.40 -23.08
N ILE A 543 0.19 -5.87 -23.94
CA ILE A 543 1.04 -4.71 -23.69
C ILE A 543 0.43 -3.42 -24.23
N THR A 544 -0.84 -3.43 -24.67
CA THR A 544 -1.46 -2.28 -25.36
C THR A 544 -1.62 -1.06 -24.46
N ARG A 545 -1.38 -1.16 -23.15
CA ARG A 545 -1.29 0.00 -22.24
C ARG A 545 0.09 0.67 -22.23
N LEU A 546 1.12 -0.08 -22.58
CA LEU A 546 2.53 0.34 -22.58
C LEU A 546 2.99 0.76 -23.96
N PHE A 547 2.51 0.06 -24.98
CA PHE A 547 2.86 0.31 -26.37
C PHE A 547 1.61 0.29 -27.23
N SER A 548 1.49 1.32 -28.07
CA SER A 548 0.74 1.22 -29.31
C SER A 548 1.52 0.37 -30.33
N ASP A 549 0.84 -0.10 -31.38
CA ASP A 549 1.52 -0.76 -32.51
C ASP A 549 2.57 0.16 -33.17
N GLU A 550 2.34 1.48 -33.12
CA GLU A 550 3.28 2.47 -33.60
C GLU A 550 4.53 2.58 -32.73
N ASP A 551 4.39 2.46 -31.40
CA ASP A 551 5.54 2.40 -30.49
C ASP A 551 6.40 1.18 -30.81
N LEU A 552 5.81 0.01 -31.01
CA LEU A 552 6.55 -1.21 -31.33
C LEU A 552 7.37 -1.07 -32.62
N LYS A 553 6.78 -0.46 -33.65
CA LYS A 553 7.49 -0.15 -34.90
C LYS A 553 8.63 0.85 -34.69
N LEU A 554 8.39 1.90 -33.89
CA LEU A 554 9.39 2.90 -33.55
C LEU A 554 10.57 2.26 -32.82
N LEU A 555 10.30 1.41 -31.82
CA LEU A 555 11.32 0.73 -31.03
C LEU A 555 12.14 -0.26 -31.85
N GLY A 556 11.49 -1.04 -32.71
CA GLY A 556 12.19 -1.92 -33.65
C GLY A 556 13.15 -1.16 -34.57
N ARG A 557 12.73 0.02 -35.06
CA ARG A 557 13.59 0.89 -35.88
C ARG A 557 14.77 1.46 -35.10
N ILE A 558 14.53 1.97 -33.89
CA ILE A 558 15.56 2.62 -33.08
C ILE A 558 16.58 1.58 -32.63
N PHE A 559 16.15 0.52 -31.95
CA PHE A 559 17.08 -0.35 -31.25
C PHE A 559 17.56 -1.55 -32.07
N SER A 560 17.20 -1.63 -33.37
CA SER A 560 17.67 -2.64 -34.34
C SER A 560 17.63 -4.06 -33.79
N PHE A 561 16.44 -4.50 -33.37
CA PHE A 561 16.20 -5.86 -32.87
C PHE A 561 15.69 -6.81 -33.95
#